data_AF-A0A838S223-F1
#
_entry.id   AF-A0A838S223-F1
#
_cell.length_a   1.000
_cell.length_b   1.000
_cell.length_c   1.000
_cell.angle_alpha   90.00
_cell.angle_beta   90.00
_cell.angle_gamma   90.00
#
_symmetry.space_group_name_H-M   'P 1'
#
loop_
_entity.id
_entity.type
_entity.pdbx_description
1 polymer ?
#
loop_
_entity_poly.entity_id
_entity_poly.type
_entity_poly.pdbx_seq_one_letter_code
_entity_poly.pdbx_strand_id
1 'polypeptide(L)'
;MDSEKAALLFGDVPSWADPDDPEDRAALLAEHSPDPGWEWLGGARGAMREVVATQIADDDPPEVWRTAQRLRAAGMDRAEVLHQLVLALSGPLLEVLQEEAGFDRDAYVAALDWLPVPSGDEIENTVLGTIAAHQPITVDDLDRLVAEQLGMQVDDPPFDDLIDRVVDHLLDDSGGPIAMLAGDLLVHVESITAGIVLTHRLSETERDTGVLDASVD
;
A
#
# COMPACT_ATOMS: atom_id res chain seq x y z
N MET A 1 -3.31 17.55 -25.87
CA MET A 1 -2.30 17.19 -24.86
C MET A 1 -0.95 17.18 -25.54
N ASP A 2 0.10 17.51 -24.79
CA ASP A 2 1.45 17.41 -25.31
C ASP A 2 1.96 15.96 -25.34
N SER A 3 3.08 15.73 -26.02
CA SER A 3 3.68 14.41 -26.15
C SER A 3 4.19 13.83 -24.82
N GLU A 4 4.48 14.68 -23.83
CA GLU A 4 4.97 14.24 -22.53
C GLU A 4 3.83 13.65 -21.69
N LYS A 5 2.68 14.33 -21.66
CA LYS A 5 1.43 13.84 -21.08
C LYS A 5 0.99 12.54 -21.74
N ALA A 6 1.01 12.47 -23.08
CA ALA A 6 0.67 11.24 -23.81
C ALA A 6 1.63 10.08 -23.47
N ALA A 7 2.93 10.33 -23.40
CA ALA A 7 3.93 9.33 -23.02
C ALA A 7 3.75 8.85 -21.57
N LEU A 8 3.40 9.75 -20.64
CA LEU A 8 3.06 9.36 -19.27
C LEU A 8 1.75 8.59 -19.18
N LEU A 9 0.72 8.94 -19.94
CA LEU A 9 -0.57 8.26 -19.79
C LEU A 9 -0.58 6.89 -20.48
N PHE A 10 0.01 6.79 -21.68
CA PHE A 10 -0.16 5.64 -22.56
C PHE A 10 1.15 4.96 -22.96
N GLY A 11 2.29 5.63 -22.78
CA GLY A 11 3.54 5.16 -23.38
C GLY A 11 3.51 5.38 -24.89
N ASP A 12 3.42 4.30 -25.65
CA ASP A 12 3.27 4.37 -27.11
C ASP A 12 1.78 4.52 -27.47
N VAL A 13 1.43 5.60 -28.15
CA VAL A 13 0.06 5.83 -28.64
C VAL A 13 -0.10 5.16 -30.01
N PRO A 14 -1.04 4.20 -30.15
CA PRO A 14 -1.37 3.61 -31.44
C PRO A 14 -1.88 4.65 -32.45
N SER A 15 -1.60 4.45 -33.73
CA SER A 15 -1.99 5.40 -34.79
C SER A 15 -3.50 5.57 -35.00
N TRP A 16 -4.32 4.71 -34.38
CA TRP A 16 -5.77 4.75 -34.49
C TRP A 16 -6.44 5.62 -33.42
N ALA A 17 -5.74 5.96 -32.35
CA ALA A 17 -6.30 6.66 -31.20
C ALA A 17 -5.86 8.12 -31.17
N ASP A 18 -6.78 9.03 -30.86
CA ASP A 18 -6.49 10.41 -30.46
C ASP A 18 -6.53 10.53 -28.92
N PRO A 19 -5.38 10.69 -28.24
CA PRO A 19 -5.34 10.84 -26.78
C PRO A 19 -6.19 11.99 -26.22
N ASP A 20 -6.42 13.03 -27.04
CA ASP A 20 -7.23 14.18 -26.64
C ASP A 20 -8.73 13.90 -26.70
N ASP A 21 -9.15 12.94 -27.52
CA ASP A 21 -10.53 12.50 -27.54
C ASP A 21 -10.85 11.66 -26.28
N PRO A 22 -11.90 12.01 -25.51
CA PRO A 22 -12.25 11.27 -24.30
C PRO A 22 -12.59 9.79 -24.52
N GLU A 23 -13.22 9.44 -25.65
CA GLU A 23 -13.61 8.05 -25.93
C GLU A 23 -12.38 7.20 -26.28
N ASP A 24 -11.50 7.72 -27.13
CA ASP A 24 -10.23 7.06 -27.47
C ASP A 24 -9.32 6.93 -26.24
N ARG A 25 -9.27 7.94 -25.38
CA ARG A 25 -8.52 7.89 -24.11
C ARG A 25 -9.05 6.80 -23.17
N ALA A 26 -10.35 6.71 -22.99
CA ALA A 26 -10.95 5.65 -22.16
C ALA A 26 -10.61 4.25 -22.71
N ALA A 27 -10.66 4.08 -24.04
CA ALA A 27 -10.27 2.84 -24.70
C ALA A 27 -8.79 2.50 -24.47
N LEU A 28 -7.88 3.49 -24.59
CA LEU A 28 -6.46 3.32 -24.32
C LEU A 28 -6.17 2.93 -22.87
N LEU A 29 -6.88 3.51 -21.89
CA LEU A 29 -6.72 3.18 -20.47
C LEU A 29 -7.20 1.75 -20.17
N ALA A 30 -8.30 1.33 -20.78
CA ALA A 30 -8.83 -0.02 -20.60
C ALA A 30 -7.87 -1.10 -21.13
N GLU A 31 -7.19 -0.86 -22.25
CA GLU A 31 -6.20 -1.79 -22.83
C GLU A 31 -4.95 -1.93 -21.93
N HIS A 32 -4.59 -0.86 -21.21
CA HIS A 32 -3.39 -0.80 -20.36
C HIS A 32 -3.64 -1.13 -18.89
N SER A 33 -4.80 -1.68 -18.52
CA SER A 33 -5.14 -1.98 -17.13
C SER A 33 -4.91 -3.46 -16.82
N PRO A 34 -3.76 -3.87 -16.25
CA PRO A 34 -3.42 -5.26 -16.07
C PRO A 34 -3.41 -5.56 -14.57
N ASP A 35 -4.55 -5.57 -13.88
CA ASP A 35 -4.57 -6.13 -12.52
C ASP A 35 -5.95 -6.62 -12.06
N PRO A 36 -6.12 -7.93 -11.79
CA PRO A 36 -7.29 -8.52 -11.17
C PRO A 36 -7.25 -8.54 -9.62
N GLY A 37 -6.22 -7.99 -8.96
CA GLY A 37 -5.92 -8.26 -7.54
C GLY A 37 -6.90 -7.80 -6.47
N TRP A 38 -7.94 -7.02 -6.77
CA TRP A 38 -8.93 -6.56 -5.77
C TRP A 38 -10.33 -6.47 -6.40
N GLU A 39 -10.99 -7.61 -6.57
CA GLU A 39 -12.29 -7.78 -7.27
C GLU A 39 -13.40 -6.81 -6.81
N TRP A 40 -13.36 -6.28 -5.58
CA TRP A 40 -14.36 -5.34 -5.07
C TRP A 40 -14.12 -3.87 -5.49
N LEU A 41 -12.89 -3.50 -5.91
CA LEU A 41 -12.48 -2.14 -6.28
C LEU A 41 -12.04 -2.01 -7.75
N GLY A 42 -11.98 -3.10 -8.51
CA GLY A 42 -11.46 -3.11 -9.89
C GLY A 42 -12.15 -2.12 -10.83
N GLY A 43 -13.48 -2.01 -10.75
CA GLY A 43 -14.25 -1.02 -11.52
C GLY A 43 -13.99 0.42 -11.08
N ALA A 44 -13.87 0.65 -9.77
CA ALA A 44 -13.60 1.98 -9.21
C ALA A 44 -12.19 2.46 -9.53
N ARG A 45 -11.17 1.58 -9.52
CA ARG A 45 -9.80 1.92 -9.89
C ARG A 45 -9.68 2.34 -11.36
N GLY A 46 -10.39 1.65 -12.27
CA GLY A 46 -10.44 2.05 -13.68
C GLY A 46 -11.01 3.45 -13.87
N ALA A 47 -12.13 3.74 -13.21
CA ALA A 47 -12.73 5.08 -13.22
C ALA A 47 -11.81 6.15 -12.60
N MET A 48 -11.13 5.85 -11.49
CA MET A 48 -10.16 6.78 -10.88
C MET A 48 -8.99 7.06 -11.82
N ARG A 49 -8.48 6.04 -12.54
CA ARG A 49 -7.43 6.23 -13.56
C ARG A 49 -7.91 7.14 -14.68
N GLU A 50 -9.15 7.00 -15.14
CA GLU A 50 -9.74 7.87 -16.15
C GLU A 50 -9.87 9.32 -15.67
N VAL A 51 -10.27 9.52 -14.41
CA VAL A 51 -10.31 10.84 -13.77
C VAL A 51 -8.91 11.47 -13.76
N VAL A 52 -7.90 10.75 -13.25
CA VAL A 52 -6.51 11.23 -13.22
C VAL A 52 -5.99 11.53 -14.63
N ALA A 53 -6.28 10.67 -15.61
CA ALA A 53 -5.86 10.88 -16.99
C ALA A 53 -6.50 12.13 -17.60
N THR A 54 -7.77 12.38 -17.30
CA THR A 54 -8.49 13.58 -17.73
C THR A 54 -7.93 14.83 -17.06
N GLN A 55 -7.67 14.79 -15.74
CA GLN A 55 -7.04 15.89 -15.02
C GLN A 55 -5.66 16.25 -15.59
N ILE A 56 -4.85 15.24 -15.96
CA ILE A 56 -3.57 15.45 -16.62
C ILE A 56 -3.75 16.05 -18.01
N ALA A 57 -4.68 15.50 -18.82
CA ALA A 57 -4.95 15.99 -20.17
C ALA A 57 -5.38 17.45 -20.16
N ASP A 58 -6.29 17.81 -19.27
CA ASP A 58 -6.92 19.13 -19.17
C ASP A 58 -6.10 20.14 -18.35
N ASP A 59 -5.07 19.67 -17.63
CA ASP A 59 -4.26 20.49 -16.71
C ASP A 59 -5.08 21.09 -15.55
N ASP A 60 -6.11 20.38 -15.10
CA ASP A 60 -6.99 20.80 -13.99
C ASP A 60 -7.30 19.64 -13.02
N PRO A 61 -6.78 19.65 -11.78
CA PRO A 61 -5.84 20.63 -11.24
C PRO A 61 -4.44 20.55 -11.89
N PRO A 62 -3.75 21.69 -12.12
CA PRO A 62 -2.36 21.68 -12.61
C PRO A 62 -1.40 20.97 -11.63
N GLU A 63 -1.75 20.89 -10.35
CA GLU A 63 -1.02 20.17 -9.31
C GLU A 63 -0.86 18.67 -9.63
N VAL A 64 -1.82 18.06 -10.32
CA VAL A 64 -1.75 16.64 -10.71
C VAL A 64 -0.60 16.42 -11.68
N TRP A 65 -0.52 17.24 -12.74
CA TRP A 65 0.56 17.15 -13.72
C TRP A 65 1.92 17.54 -13.14
N ARG A 66 1.96 18.56 -12.27
CA ARG A 66 3.19 18.95 -11.56
C ARG A 66 3.71 17.81 -10.67
N THR A 67 2.81 17.14 -9.96
CA THR A 67 3.16 16.00 -9.10
C THR A 67 3.65 14.83 -9.92
N ALA A 68 2.99 14.52 -11.04
CA ALA A 68 3.45 13.49 -11.96
C ALA A 68 4.88 13.73 -12.45
N GLN A 69 5.22 14.97 -12.83
CA GLN A 69 6.58 15.34 -13.22
C GLN A 69 7.58 15.19 -12.06
N ARG A 70 7.20 15.59 -10.84
CA ARG A 70 8.02 15.43 -9.62
C ARG A 70 8.36 13.95 -9.39
N LEU A 71 7.37 13.07 -9.46
CA LEU A 71 7.54 11.63 -9.25
C LEU A 71 8.39 10.98 -10.36
N ARG A 72 8.20 11.39 -11.63
CA ARG A 72 9.06 10.96 -12.75
C ARG A 72 10.51 11.40 -12.58
N ALA A 73 10.73 12.64 -12.13
CA ALA A 73 12.07 13.16 -11.86
C ALA A 73 12.77 12.42 -10.69
N ALA A 74 11.99 11.87 -9.75
CA ALA A 74 12.47 10.98 -8.70
C ALA A 74 12.76 9.54 -9.18
N GLY A 75 12.51 9.23 -10.47
CA GLY A 75 12.88 7.96 -11.09
C GLY A 75 11.76 6.91 -11.15
N MET A 76 10.55 7.23 -10.70
CA MET A 76 9.41 6.31 -10.78
C MET A 76 9.02 6.02 -12.23
N ASP A 77 8.61 4.78 -12.48
CA ASP A 77 8.06 4.41 -13.78
C ASP A 77 6.64 4.95 -13.99
N ARG A 78 6.12 4.78 -15.20
CA ARG A 78 4.79 5.27 -15.58
C ARG A 78 3.67 4.67 -14.72
N ALA A 79 3.71 3.35 -14.52
CA ALA A 79 2.66 2.64 -13.81
C ALA A 79 2.64 3.06 -12.34
N GLU A 80 3.83 3.24 -11.74
CA GLU A 80 3.98 3.70 -10.37
C GLU A 80 3.48 5.13 -10.19
N VAL A 81 3.83 6.06 -11.08
CA VAL A 81 3.32 7.44 -11.02
C VAL A 81 1.79 7.47 -11.07
N LEU A 82 1.18 6.71 -11.99
CA LEU A 82 -0.27 6.64 -12.10
C LEU A 82 -0.90 5.98 -10.86
N HIS A 83 -0.25 4.99 -10.28
CA HIS A 83 -0.69 4.36 -9.03
C HIS A 83 -0.73 5.38 -7.88
N GLN A 84 0.36 6.11 -7.66
CA GLN A 84 0.49 7.14 -6.62
C GLN A 84 -0.57 8.25 -6.75
N LEU A 85 -0.82 8.74 -7.97
CA LEU A 85 -1.85 9.76 -8.21
C LEU A 85 -3.27 9.24 -7.93
N VAL A 86 -3.56 7.98 -8.29
CA VAL A 86 -4.84 7.33 -7.98
C VAL A 86 -5.00 7.12 -6.48
N LEU A 87 -3.94 6.77 -5.75
CA LEU A 87 -3.98 6.67 -4.28
C LEU A 87 -4.36 8.02 -3.66
N ALA A 88 -3.72 9.12 -4.07
CA ALA A 88 -4.06 10.46 -3.56
C ALA A 88 -5.52 10.86 -3.85
N LEU A 89 -6.09 10.44 -4.99
CA LEU A 89 -7.49 10.68 -5.32
C LEU A 89 -8.47 9.82 -4.50
N SER A 90 -8.03 8.62 -4.09
CA SER A 90 -8.91 7.63 -3.48
C SER A 90 -9.48 8.04 -2.12
N GLY A 91 -8.69 8.71 -1.27
CA GLY A 91 -9.12 9.17 0.06
C GLY A 91 -10.30 10.13 -0.01
N PRO A 92 -10.15 11.30 -0.65
CA PRO A 92 -11.24 12.25 -0.83
C PRO A 92 -12.47 11.65 -1.52
N LEU A 93 -12.29 10.72 -2.47
CA LEU A 93 -13.42 10.07 -3.13
C LEU A 93 -14.17 9.09 -2.21
N LEU A 94 -13.45 8.37 -1.34
CA LEU A 94 -14.07 7.49 -0.34
C LEU A 94 -14.86 8.30 0.69
N GLU A 95 -14.36 9.45 1.13
CA GLU A 95 -15.08 10.38 2.03
C GLU A 95 -16.40 10.86 1.41
N VAL A 96 -16.38 11.28 0.14
CA VAL A 96 -17.59 11.65 -0.61
C VAL A 96 -18.63 10.51 -0.63
N LEU A 97 -18.17 9.28 -0.83
CA LEU A 97 -19.04 8.10 -0.88
C LEU A 97 -19.58 7.69 0.51
N GLN A 98 -18.83 7.91 1.58
CA GLN A 98 -19.18 7.50 2.94
C GLN A 98 -20.02 8.56 3.68
N GLU A 99 -19.71 9.84 3.50
CA GLU A 99 -20.28 10.93 4.30
C GLU A 99 -21.32 11.79 3.55
N GLU A 100 -21.62 11.48 2.29
CA GLU A 100 -22.37 12.36 1.36
C GLU A 100 -21.78 13.78 1.30
N ALA A 101 -20.49 13.91 1.60
CA ALA A 101 -19.76 15.17 1.59
C ALA A 101 -19.48 15.63 0.15
N GLY A 102 -19.26 16.93 -0.03
CA GLY A 102 -18.74 17.45 -1.30
C GLY A 102 -17.27 17.07 -1.46
N PHE A 103 -16.79 16.94 -2.71
CA PHE A 103 -15.38 16.67 -2.98
C PHE A 103 -14.49 17.81 -2.47
N ASP A 104 -13.61 17.51 -1.52
CA ASP A 104 -12.64 18.46 -0.98
C ASP A 104 -11.39 18.53 -1.88
N ARG A 105 -11.35 19.58 -2.71
CA ARG A 105 -10.22 19.85 -3.61
C ARG A 105 -8.94 20.18 -2.84
N ASP A 106 -9.04 20.87 -1.72
CA ASP A 106 -7.87 21.32 -0.96
C ASP A 106 -7.21 20.11 -0.26
N ALA A 107 -8.02 19.19 0.25
CA ALA A 107 -7.55 17.90 0.77
C ALA A 107 -6.87 17.06 -0.33
N TYR A 108 -7.44 16.98 -1.53
CA TYR A 108 -6.82 16.27 -2.66
C TYR A 108 -5.47 16.88 -3.06
N VAL A 109 -5.37 18.21 -3.16
CA VAL A 109 -4.10 18.90 -3.47
C VAL A 109 -3.07 18.67 -2.37
N ALA A 110 -3.46 18.71 -1.10
CA ALA A 110 -2.57 18.38 0.00
C ALA A 110 -2.06 16.94 -0.10
N ALA A 111 -2.93 15.97 -0.42
CA ALA A 111 -2.56 14.57 -0.61
C ALA A 111 -1.53 14.37 -1.75
N LEU A 112 -1.62 15.15 -2.83
CA LEU A 112 -0.63 15.11 -3.90
C LEU A 112 0.77 15.55 -3.42
N ASP A 113 0.85 16.50 -2.50
CA ASP A 113 2.14 16.97 -1.98
C ASP A 113 2.89 15.89 -1.19
N TRP A 114 2.17 14.95 -0.59
CA TRP A 114 2.71 13.81 0.17
C TRP A 114 3.32 12.70 -0.69
N LEU A 115 3.09 12.69 -2.01
CA LEU A 115 3.60 11.63 -2.87
C LEU A 115 5.13 11.74 -3.08
N PRO A 116 5.87 10.61 -3.11
CA PRO A 116 5.37 9.24 -3.08
C PRO A 116 5.02 8.75 -1.67
N VAL A 117 3.97 7.95 -1.58
CA VAL A 117 3.77 7.08 -0.41
C VAL A 117 4.42 5.71 -0.66
N PRO A 118 5.02 5.09 0.36
CA PRO A 118 5.53 3.72 0.24
C PRO A 118 4.42 2.73 -0.12
N SER A 119 4.72 1.73 -0.95
CA SER A 119 3.80 0.65 -1.27
C SER A 119 3.54 -0.26 -0.05
N GLY A 120 2.42 -0.98 -0.05
CA GLY A 120 2.11 -1.95 1.01
C GLY A 120 3.22 -2.97 1.22
N ASP A 121 3.78 -3.50 0.14
CA ASP A 121 4.90 -4.45 0.19
C ASP A 121 6.17 -3.81 0.78
N GLU A 122 6.47 -2.54 0.47
CA GLU A 122 7.61 -1.83 1.05
C GLU A 122 7.43 -1.61 2.55
N ILE A 123 6.22 -1.22 2.98
CA ILE A 123 5.88 -1.05 4.40
C ILE A 123 6.00 -2.40 5.10
N GLU A 124 5.39 -3.46 4.56
CA GLU A 124 5.42 -4.82 5.11
C GLU A 124 6.84 -5.33 5.29
N ASN A 125 7.67 -5.25 4.24
CA ASN A 125 9.07 -5.68 4.31
C ASN A 125 9.87 -4.86 5.32
N THR A 126 9.60 -3.56 5.43
CA THR A 126 10.27 -2.68 6.40
C THR A 126 9.84 -3.00 7.83
N VAL A 127 8.55 -3.22 8.07
CA VAL A 127 7.99 -3.63 9.37
C VAL A 127 8.61 -4.96 9.80
N LEU A 128 8.56 -5.99 8.95
CA LEU A 128 9.12 -7.32 9.24
C LEU A 128 10.61 -7.25 9.52
N GLY A 129 11.37 -6.53 8.69
CA GLY A 129 12.81 -6.34 8.88
C GLY A 129 13.13 -5.63 10.19
N THR A 130 12.36 -4.60 10.55
CA THR A 130 12.54 -3.82 11.77
C THR A 130 12.24 -4.65 13.01
N ILE A 131 11.10 -5.36 13.04
CA ILE A 131 10.76 -6.28 14.15
C ILE A 131 11.86 -7.35 14.26
N ALA A 132 12.26 -7.98 13.16
CA ALA A 132 13.29 -9.01 13.20
C ALA A 132 14.63 -8.51 13.78
N ALA A 133 15.02 -7.26 13.50
CA ALA A 133 16.28 -6.67 13.95
C ALA A 133 16.24 -6.13 15.39
N HIS A 134 15.08 -5.67 15.86
CA HIS A 134 14.95 -4.94 17.13
C HIS A 134 14.07 -5.64 18.18
N GLN A 135 13.55 -6.83 17.88
CA GLN A 135 12.70 -7.59 18.80
C GLN A 135 13.34 -7.91 20.17
N PRO A 136 12.53 -7.96 21.24
CA PRO A 136 11.14 -7.49 21.29
C PRO A 136 11.08 -5.96 21.21
N ILE A 137 10.17 -5.43 20.40
CA ILE A 137 10.02 -3.99 20.15
C ILE A 137 8.60 -3.53 20.49
N THR A 138 8.42 -2.33 21.03
CA THR A 138 7.08 -1.75 21.25
C THR A 138 6.50 -1.24 19.94
N VAL A 139 5.17 -1.09 19.88
CA VAL A 139 4.50 -0.48 18.71
C VAL A 139 5.05 0.94 18.46
N ASP A 140 5.13 1.79 19.50
CA ASP A 140 5.67 3.15 19.38
C ASP A 140 7.10 3.21 18.81
N ASP A 141 7.98 2.27 19.19
CA ASP A 141 9.35 2.23 18.68
C ASP A 141 9.40 1.67 17.25
N LEU A 142 8.49 0.75 16.90
CA LEU A 142 8.35 0.23 15.55
C LEU A 142 7.94 1.35 14.60
N ASP A 143 6.88 2.10 14.91
CA ASP A 143 6.36 3.17 14.06
C ASP A 143 7.44 4.21 13.78
N ARG A 144 8.15 4.62 14.83
CA ARG A 144 9.27 5.56 14.72
C ARG A 144 10.37 5.03 13.80
N LEU A 145 10.81 3.79 13.97
CA LEU A 145 11.90 3.21 13.17
C LEU A 145 11.49 2.95 11.72
N VAL A 146 10.24 2.56 11.47
CA VAL A 146 9.71 2.35 10.12
C VAL A 146 9.56 3.68 9.40
N ALA A 147 9.04 4.71 10.06
CA ALA A 147 8.98 6.07 9.51
C ALA A 147 10.37 6.60 9.16
N GLU A 148 11.35 6.46 10.07
CA GLU A 148 12.74 6.86 9.84
C GLU A 148 13.35 6.15 8.62
N GLN A 149 13.09 4.85 8.44
CA GLN A 149 13.61 4.06 7.31
C GLN A 149 12.96 4.42 5.97
N LEU A 150 11.66 4.71 5.98
CA LEU A 150 10.91 5.09 4.79
C LEU A 150 11.02 6.59 4.46
N GLY A 151 11.71 7.37 5.30
CA GLY A 151 11.86 8.81 5.14
C GLY A 151 10.59 9.62 5.42
N MET A 152 9.67 9.05 6.20
CA MET A 152 8.39 9.63 6.60
C MET A 152 8.52 10.33 7.97
N GLN A 153 7.52 11.14 8.37
CA GLN A 153 7.44 11.66 9.75
C GLN A 153 6.39 10.86 10.54
N VAL A 154 6.63 10.72 11.85
CA VAL A 154 5.80 9.90 12.78
C VAL A 154 4.48 10.61 13.17
N ASP A 155 4.32 11.88 12.83
CA ASP A 155 3.10 12.66 13.12
C ASP A 155 2.21 12.82 11.88
N ASP A 156 2.39 11.95 10.86
CA ASP A 156 1.68 12.00 9.58
C ASP A 156 0.50 11.01 9.60
N PRO A 157 -0.74 11.45 9.87
CA PRO A 157 -1.87 10.54 10.13
C PRO A 157 -2.15 9.49 9.05
N PRO A 158 -2.04 9.77 7.72
CA PRO A 158 -2.29 8.74 6.71
C PRO A 158 -1.19 7.66 6.66
N PHE A 159 0.00 7.93 7.20
CA PHE A 159 1.09 6.97 7.23
C PHE A 159 1.01 6.04 8.43
N ASP A 160 0.69 6.58 9.62
CA ASP A 160 0.46 5.78 10.83
C ASP A 160 -0.66 4.75 10.59
N ASP A 161 -1.78 5.20 10.00
CA ASP A 161 -2.90 4.35 9.60
C ASP A 161 -2.50 3.22 8.61
N LEU A 162 -1.45 3.41 7.81
CA LEU A 162 -0.96 2.39 6.89
C LEU A 162 -0.10 1.35 7.62
N ILE A 163 0.78 1.80 8.52
CA ILE A 163 1.58 0.90 9.34
C ILE A 163 0.66 0.01 10.19
N ASP A 164 -0.33 0.60 10.87
CA ASP A 164 -1.28 -0.13 11.72
C ASP A 164 -1.98 -1.25 10.94
N ARG A 165 -2.50 -0.95 9.73
CA ARG A 165 -3.16 -1.97 8.89
C ARG A 165 -2.22 -3.09 8.48
N VAL A 166 -0.95 -2.77 8.21
CA VAL A 166 0.06 -3.78 7.87
C VAL A 166 0.40 -4.64 9.09
N VAL A 167 0.58 -4.03 10.27
CA VAL A 167 0.83 -4.76 11.52
C VAL A 167 -0.34 -5.69 11.84
N ASP A 168 -1.59 -5.22 11.75
CA ASP A 168 -2.79 -6.03 11.93
C ASP A 168 -2.85 -7.19 10.93
N HIS A 169 -2.49 -6.95 9.66
CA HIS A 169 -2.43 -8.00 8.65
C HIS A 169 -1.39 -9.07 8.99
N LEU A 170 -0.21 -8.64 9.47
CA LEU A 170 0.90 -9.53 9.82
C LEU A 170 0.67 -10.30 11.13
N LEU A 171 -0.18 -9.81 12.03
CA LEU A 171 -0.54 -10.45 13.29
C LEU A 171 -1.48 -11.65 13.16
N ASP A 172 -1.95 -12.01 11.94
CA ASP A 172 -2.96 -13.05 11.70
C ASP A 172 -2.86 -14.25 12.68
N ASP A 173 -3.92 -14.43 13.47
CA ASP A 173 -4.08 -15.46 14.50
C ASP A 173 -3.84 -16.89 13.98
N SER A 174 -3.89 -17.07 12.65
CA SER A 174 -3.74 -18.35 11.94
C SER A 174 -2.29 -18.75 11.65
N GLY A 175 -1.30 -17.91 11.99
CA GLY A 175 0.12 -18.18 11.72
C GLY A 175 0.88 -17.05 11.05
N GLY A 176 0.51 -15.80 11.36
CA GLY A 176 1.24 -14.62 10.91
C GLY A 176 2.73 -14.63 11.29
N PRO A 177 3.59 -13.95 10.52
CA PRO A 177 5.04 -13.93 10.76
C PRO A 177 5.45 -13.20 12.05
N ILE A 178 4.54 -12.43 12.66
CA ILE A 178 4.78 -11.69 13.91
C ILE A 178 3.78 -12.11 14.99
N ALA A 179 4.17 -11.91 16.26
CA ALA A 179 3.30 -12.14 17.41
C ALA A 179 3.39 -10.99 18.40
N MET A 180 2.27 -10.70 19.06
CA MET A 180 2.19 -9.75 20.17
C MET A 180 2.40 -10.48 21.51
N LEU A 181 3.38 -10.04 22.29
CA LEU A 181 3.65 -10.51 23.64
C LEU A 181 3.06 -9.54 24.67
N ALA A 182 2.95 -10.01 25.93
CA ALA A 182 2.49 -9.18 27.03
C ALA A 182 3.34 -7.90 27.19
N GLY A 183 2.68 -6.77 27.38
CA GLY A 183 3.31 -5.45 27.44
C GLY A 183 3.48 -4.77 26.08
N ASP A 184 2.64 -5.14 25.10
CA ASP A 184 2.55 -4.54 23.76
C ASP A 184 3.89 -4.62 22.99
N LEU A 185 4.51 -5.80 23.07
CA LEU A 185 5.81 -6.10 22.46
C LEU A 185 5.64 -7.01 21.25
N LEU A 186 6.08 -6.55 20.09
CA LEU A 186 6.10 -7.30 18.84
C LEU A 186 7.39 -8.11 18.69
N VAL A 187 7.25 -9.34 18.20
CA VAL A 187 8.36 -10.24 17.86
C VAL A 187 8.15 -10.90 16.50
N HIS A 188 9.25 -11.26 15.83
CA HIS A 188 9.20 -12.03 14.60
C HIS A 188 9.28 -13.52 14.93
N VAL A 189 8.21 -14.27 14.67
CA VAL A 189 8.01 -15.64 15.15
C VAL A 189 9.12 -16.57 14.67
N GLU A 190 9.47 -16.52 13.38
CA GLU A 190 10.54 -17.37 12.84
C GLU A 190 11.90 -17.04 13.47
N SER A 191 12.22 -15.77 13.66
CA SER A 191 13.51 -15.35 14.19
C SER A 191 13.66 -15.65 15.68
N ILE A 192 12.61 -15.44 16.48
CA ILE A 192 12.66 -15.69 17.93
C ILE A 192 12.65 -17.17 18.27
N THR A 193 12.04 -18.00 17.41
CA THR A 193 12.01 -19.45 17.58
C THR A 193 13.18 -20.17 16.89
N ALA A 194 14.01 -19.44 16.13
CA ALA A 194 15.15 -19.99 15.42
C ALA A 194 16.09 -20.74 16.37
N GLY A 195 16.29 -22.02 16.10
CA GLY A 195 17.17 -22.89 16.89
C GLY A 195 16.57 -23.37 18.23
N ILE A 196 15.31 -23.03 18.54
CA ILE A 196 14.61 -23.60 19.68
C ILE A 196 14.24 -25.07 19.36
N VAL A 197 14.63 -25.97 20.26
CA VAL A 197 14.21 -27.37 20.23
C VAL A 197 13.39 -27.62 21.49
N LEU A 198 12.09 -27.83 21.31
CA LEU A 198 11.20 -28.21 22.41
C LEU A 198 11.24 -29.72 22.60
N THR A 199 11.62 -30.15 23.80
CA THR A 199 11.62 -31.57 24.18
C THR A 199 10.63 -31.82 25.29
N HIS A 200 9.75 -32.80 25.10
CA HIS A 200 8.78 -33.27 26.10
C HIS A 200 8.97 -34.77 26.36
N ARG A 201 8.66 -35.20 27.59
CA ARG A 201 8.66 -36.62 27.95
C ARG A 201 7.27 -37.20 27.67
N LEU A 202 7.18 -38.07 26.68
CA LEU A 202 5.94 -38.77 26.33
C LEU A 202 5.24 -39.37 27.55
N SER A 203 3.97 -38.98 27.73
CA SER A 203 3.05 -39.63 28.65
C SER A 203 2.78 -41.09 28.23
N GLU A 204 2.13 -41.87 29.11
CA GLU A 204 1.69 -43.22 28.74
C GLU A 204 0.66 -43.18 27.60
N THR A 205 -0.30 -42.25 27.66
CA THR A 205 -1.32 -42.08 26.63
C THR A 205 -0.73 -41.78 25.26
N GLU A 206 0.23 -40.85 25.16
CA GLU A 206 0.88 -40.52 23.88
C GLU A 206 1.70 -41.70 23.34
N ARG A 207 2.37 -42.47 24.22
CA ARG A 207 3.08 -43.69 23.82
C ARG A 207 2.15 -44.77 23.29
N ASP A 208 1.01 -44.96 23.93
CA ASP A 208 0.05 -46.02 23.60
C ASP A 208 -0.77 -45.68 22.34
N THR A 209 -1.06 -44.39 22.10
CA THR A 209 -1.85 -43.93 20.96
C THR A 209 -1.01 -43.53 19.75
N GLY A 210 0.25 -43.15 19.95
CA GLY A 210 1.11 -42.58 18.91
C GLY A 210 0.74 -41.15 18.50
N VAL A 211 -0.15 -40.48 19.26
CA VAL A 211 -0.58 -39.10 19.02
C VAL A 211 0.02 -38.20 20.09
N LEU A 212 0.59 -37.07 19.68
CA LEU A 212 1.09 -36.03 20.59
C LEU A 212 -0.04 -35.07 20.93
N ASP A 213 -0.18 -34.73 22.21
CA ASP A 213 -1.10 -33.69 22.65
C ASP A 213 -0.30 -32.42 22.93
N ALA A 214 -0.54 -31.38 22.13
CA ALA A 214 0.15 -30.10 22.24
C ALA A 214 -0.88 -29.01 22.53
N SER A 215 -1.24 -28.88 23.81
CA SER A 215 -2.02 -27.75 24.32
C SER A 215 -1.11 -26.75 25.03
N VAL A 216 -1.40 -25.47 24.85
CA VAL A 216 -0.82 -24.38 25.64
C VAL A 216 -1.80 -24.13 26.80
N ASP A 217 -1.34 -24.25 28.05
CA ASP A 217 -2.12 -23.94 29.26
C ASP A 217 -2.38 -22.43 29.41
#